data_AF-A0A9D8LB27-F1
#
_entry.id   AF-A0A9D8LB27-F1
#
_cell.length_a   1.000
_cell.length_b   1.000
_cell.length_c   1.000
_cell.angle_alpha   90.00
_cell.angle_beta   90.00
_cell.angle_gamma   90.00
#
_symmetry.space_group_name_H-M   'P 1'
#
loop_
_entity.id
_entity.type
_entity.pdbx_description
1 polymer ?
#
loop_
_entity_poly.entity_id
_entity_poly.type
_entity_poly.pdbx_seq_one_letter_code
_entity_poly.pdbx_strand_id
1 'polypeptide(L)'
;MTTSTHLKLPFILPAQAGKHVTHNEAIAALDTLAQLAVLDRDLAAPPASPAEGDRYIVAAGPTGAWAGKAGQIAAWDGAAWLFHAPEPGWIAYLVDESGIVVWTGTAWQPTVGLDGKVPRLGINAAADDTNRLAVDSEAVLFTNASAGVQVKLNKHSSGDTASLLYQTSFSGRAELGTAGDDNLHIKVSPDGSAWTEALVVDTSGKVGIGTASPAVKLDVDGPIRCKPYTVAGVPAASAGAGQMIFVSNEAGGATLAFSDGTNWRRVADRAVVS
;
A
#
# COMPACT_ATOMS: atom_id res chain seq x y z
N MET A 1 48.32 15.60 -19.85
CA MET A 1 47.20 14.88 -20.49
C MET A 1 46.79 15.62 -21.77
N THR A 2 46.37 14.90 -22.82
CA THR A 2 45.86 15.51 -24.08
C THR A 2 44.34 15.45 -24.20
N THR A 3 43.66 14.70 -23.34
CA THR A 3 42.20 14.54 -23.29
C THR A 3 41.71 14.47 -21.83
N SER A 4 40.42 14.73 -21.60
CA SER A 4 39.74 14.57 -20.31
C SER A 4 39.56 13.09 -19.93
N THR A 5 39.29 12.83 -18.65
CA THR A 5 39.36 11.49 -18.08
C THR A 5 38.20 10.58 -18.52
N HIS A 6 36.95 11.06 -18.51
CA HIS A 6 35.76 10.22 -18.74
C HIS A 6 35.26 10.24 -20.18
N LEU A 7 35.01 11.43 -20.71
CA LEU A 7 34.42 11.69 -22.02
C LEU A 7 35.48 11.80 -23.13
N LYS A 8 36.78 11.77 -22.77
CA LYS A 8 37.91 11.85 -23.71
C LYS A 8 37.89 13.11 -24.59
N LEU A 9 37.44 14.23 -24.02
CA LEU A 9 37.40 15.52 -24.70
C LEU A 9 38.82 16.08 -24.88
N PRO A 10 39.20 16.56 -26.07
CA PRO A 10 40.55 17.05 -26.33
C PRO A 10 40.86 18.35 -25.58
N PHE A 11 42.05 18.42 -25.01
CA PHE A 11 42.60 19.63 -24.40
C PHE A 11 43.40 20.46 -25.40
N ILE A 12 43.39 21.78 -25.21
CA ILE A 12 44.27 22.70 -25.94
C ILE A 12 45.70 22.53 -25.40
N LEU A 13 46.68 22.42 -26.31
CA LEU A 13 48.09 22.32 -25.95
C LEU A 13 48.60 23.59 -25.21
N PRO A 14 49.65 23.47 -24.40
CA PRO A 14 50.29 24.63 -23.77
C PRO A 14 50.77 25.70 -24.77
N ALA A 15 51.11 26.88 -24.25
CA ALA A 15 51.62 28.03 -25.02
C ALA A 15 50.64 28.68 -26.04
N GLN A 16 49.34 28.43 -25.90
CA GLN A 16 48.30 29.09 -26.70
C GLN A 16 47.83 30.43 -26.09
N ALA A 17 48.77 31.34 -25.82
CA ALA A 17 48.51 32.65 -25.21
C ALA A 17 47.64 32.59 -23.93
N GLY A 18 47.85 31.58 -23.10
CA GLY A 18 47.10 31.39 -21.83
C GLY A 18 45.68 30.82 -21.95
N LYS A 19 45.08 30.77 -23.15
CA LYS A 19 43.69 30.28 -23.36
C LYS A 19 43.49 28.82 -22.94
N HIS A 20 44.54 28.01 -23.09
CA HIS A 20 44.55 26.60 -22.69
C HIS A 20 44.23 26.40 -21.20
N VAL A 21 44.52 27.37 -20.32
CA VAL A 21 44.27 27.23 -18.89
C VAL A 21 42.75 27.21 -18.62
N THR A 22 42.07 28.33 -18.86
CA THR A 22 40.64 28.47 -18.54
C THR A 22 39.75 27.56 -19.39
N HIS A 23 40.14 27.30 -20.65
CA HIS A 23 39.38 26.37 -21.50
C HIS A 23 39.50 24.93 -21.00
N ASN A 24 40.72 24.45 -20.69
CA ASN A 24 40.88 23.07 -20.23
C ASN A 24 40.26 22.86 -18.85
N GLU A 25 40.28 23.87 -17.98
CA GLU A 25 39.52 23.86 -16.71
C GLU A 25 38.02 23.69 -16.95
N ALA A 26 37.44 24.43 -17.90
CA ALA A 26 36.02 24.28 -18.25
C ALA A 26 35.70 22.90 -18.85
N ILE A 27 36.59 22.35 -19.68
CA ILE A 27 36.44 21.00 -20.23
C ILE A 27 36.54 19.94 -19.12
N ALA A 28 37.44 20.09 -18.15
CA ALA A 28 37.55 19.18 -17.01
C ALA A 28 36.29 19.20 -16.12
N ALA A 29 35.71 20.39 -15.90
CA ALA A 29 34.44 20.53 -15.20
C ALA A 29 33.28 19.86 -15.96
N LEU A 30 33.20 20.05 -17.28
CA LEU A 30 32.18 19.43 -18.12
C LEU A 30 32.29 17.89 -18.11
N ASP A 31 33.51 17.37 -18.20
CA ASP A 31 33.82 15.93 -18.13
C ASP A 31 33.35 15.31 -16.81
N THR A 32 33.56 16.04 -15.71
CA THR A 32 33.19 15.61 -14.37
C THR A 32 31.67 15.54 -14.19
N LEU A 33 30.94 16.54 -14.71
CA LEU A 33 29.54 16.80 -14.36
C LEU A 33 28.50 16.29 -15.38
N ALA A 34 28.84 16.15 -16.66
CA ALA A 34 27.83 15.84 -17.70
C ALA A 34 27.23 14.44 -17.58
N GLN A 35 28.03 13.46 -17.17
CA GLN A 35 27.61 12.08 -16.86
C GLN A 35 28.04 11.80 -15.41
N LEU A 36 27.50 12.58 -14.47
CA LEU A 36 27.90 12.56 -13.07
C LEU A 36 27.56 11.20 -12.45
N ALA A 37 28.59 10.37 -12.29
CA ALA A 37 28.55 9.11 -11.57
C ALA A 37 29.57 9.20 -10.45
N VAL A 38 29.12 9.10 -9.21
CA VAL A 38 29.95 9.17 -8.02
C VAL A 38 30.03 7.80 -7.37
N LEU A 39 31.19 7.49 -6.79
CA LEU A 39 31.48 6.19 -6.21
C LEU A 39 30.77 5.98 -4.87
N ASP A 40 30.62 7.06 -4.09
CA ASP A 40 30.03 7.06 -2.75
C ASP A 40 29.62 8.51 -2.40
N ARG A 41 28.63 8.66 -1.52
CA ARG A 41 28.15 9.94 -0.97
C ARG A 41 28.25 10.06 0.56
N ASP A 42 28.64 8.99 1.25
CA ASP A 42 28.64 8.85 2.70
C ASP A 42 30.04 9.00 3.33
N LEU A 43 31.05 9.31 2.52
CA LEU A 43 32.41 9.59 2.97
C LEU A 43 32.59 11.05 3.43
N ALA A 44 33.02 11.23 4.68
CA ALA A 44 33.37 12.55 5.23
C ALA A 44 34.87 12.88 5.06
N ALA A 45 35.71 11.91 4.71
CA ALA A 45 37.14 12.11 4.48
C ALA A 45 37.52 11.56 3.10
N PRO A 46 38.49 12.18 2.38
CA PRO A 46 38.97 11.64 1.12
C PRO A 46 39.54 10.23 1.30
N PRO A 47 39.33 9.32 0.34
CA PRO A 47 40.05 8.05 0.28
C PRO A 47 41.56 8.26 0.32
N ALA A 48 42.29 7.33 0.93
CA ALA A 48 43.75 7.42 1.04
C ALA A 48 44.50 7.24 -0.29
N SER A 49 43.85 6.63 -1.29
CA SER A 49 44.44 6.35 -2.60
C SER A 49 43.39 6.46 -3.71
N PRO A 50 42.90 7.69 -4.01
CA PRO A 50 41.93 7.89 -5.08
C PRO A 50 42.58 7.66 -6.45
N ALA A 51 41.83 7.07 -7.37
CA ALA A 51 42.22 6.97 -8.78
C ALA A 51 41.80 8.24 -9.54
N GLU A 52 42.55 8.59 -10.58
CA GLU A 52 42.20 9.71 -11.46
C GLU A 52 40.79 9.49 -12.05
N GLY A 53 39.92 10.48 -11.91
CA GLY A 53 38.52 10.42 -12.34
C GLY A 53 37.56 9.97 -11.24
N ASP A 54 38.04 9.52 -10.09
CA ASP A 54 37.16 9.21 -8.97
C ASP A 54 36.35 10.45 -8.57
N ARG A 55 35.04 10.26 -8.42
CA ARG A 55 34.09 11.31 -8.04
C ARG A 55 33.30 10.86 -6.83
N TYR A 56 33.08 11.77 -5.89
CA TYR A 56 32.35 11.54 -4.65
C TYR A 56 31.41 12.70 -4.37
N ILE A 57 30.32 12.45 -3.65
CA ILE A 57 29.61 13.51 -2.94
C ILE A 57 30.20 13.58 -1.53
N VAL A 58 30.64 14.76 -1.13
CA VAL A 58 31.23 14.95 0.21
C VAL A 58 30.14 14.88 1.27
N ALA A 59 30.23 13.94 2.21
CA ALA A 59 29.25 13.77 3.27
C ALA A 59 29.26 14.94 4.28
N ALA A 60 28.30 14.92 5.20
CA ALA A 60 28.24 15.88 6.31
C ALA A 60 29.46 15.74 7.25
N GLY A 61 29.88 16.86 7.85
CA GLY A 61 31.04 16.90 8.74
C GLY A 61 32.38 16.57 8.07
N PRO A 62 32.72 17.17 6.92
CA PRO A 62 33.87 16.74 6.16
C PRO A 62 35.21 17.12 6.82
N THR A 63 36.22 16.29 6.59
CA THR A 63 37.55 16.38 7.20
C THR A 63 38.67 16.29 6.16
N GLY A 64 39.92 16.54 6.58
CA GLY A 64 41.08 16.48 5.70
C GLY A 64 40.95 17.45 4.52
N ALA A 65 41.29 16.99 3.31
CA ALA A 65 41.20 17.80 2.10
C ALA A 65 39.75 18.21 1.73
N TRP A 66 38.74 17.54 2.32
CA TRP A 66 37.32 17.81 2.05
C TRP A 66 36.71 18.82 3.03
N ALA A 67 37.45 19.30 4.03
CA ALA A 67 36.95 20.22 5.04
C ALA A 67 36.26 21.46 4.42
N GLY A 68 35.04 21.74 4.88
CA GLY A 68 34.21 22.85 4.37
C GLY A 68 33.51 22.60 3.03
N LYS A 69 33.56 21.38 2.48
CA LYS A 69 33.00 21.04 1.16
C LYS A 69 31.78 20.15 1.21
N ALA A 70 31.05 20.13 2.33
CA ALA A 70 29.88 19.28 2.53
C ALA A 70 28.85 19.45 1.38
N GLY A 71 28.37 18.35 0.84
CA GLY A 71 27.41 18.29 -0.28
C GLY A 71 27.99 18.60 -1.66
N GLN A 72 29.24 19.06 -1.76
CA GLN A 72 29.89 19.31 -3.06
C GLN A 72 30.32 18.01 -3.73
N ILE A 73 30.45 18.04 -5.06
CA ILE A 73 31.07 16.96 -5.83
C ILE A 73 32.58 17.14 -5.69
N ALA A 74 33.27 16.15 -5.10
CA ALA A 74 34.72 16.07 -5.08
C ALA A 74 35.19 15.15 -6.21
N ALA A 75 36.04 15.65 -7.11
CA ALA A 75 36.61 14.90 -8.21
C ALA A 75 38.14 14.90 -8.10
N TRP A 76 38.77 13.73 -8.24
CA TRP A 76 40.23 13.60 -8.21
C TRP A 76 40.81 13.70 -9.62
N ASP A 77 41.67 14.69 -9.88
CA ASP A 77 42.29 14.92 -11.19
C ASP A 77 43.63 14.20 -11.38
N GLY A 78 44.02 13.35 -10.42
CA GLY A 78 45.31 12.67 -10.38
C GLY A 78 46.35 13.37 -9.51
N ALA A 79 46.14 14.63 -9.12
CA ALA A 79 47.04 15.43 -8.30
C ALA A 79 46.35 16.17 -7.14
N ALA A 80 45.11 16.63 -7.33
CA ALA A 80 44.35 17.40 -6.37
C ALA A 80 42.84 17.07 -6.45
N TRP A 81 42.13 17.42 -5.38
CA TRP A 81 40.67 17.38 -5.34
C TRP A 81 40.11 18.68 -5.93
N LEU A 82 39.32 18.54 -6.99
CA LEU A 82 38.48 19.58 -7.55
C LEU A 82 37.09 19.50 -6.91
N PHE A 83 36.51 20.65 -6.57
CA PHE A 83 35.20 20.70 -5.91
C PHE A 83 34.21 21.51 -6.73
N HIS A 84 33.03 20.95 -6.93
CA HIS A 84 31.92 21.60 -7.63
C HIS A 84 30.72 21.72 -6.71
N ALA A 85 30.22 22.96 -6.52
CA ALA A 85 28.99 23.20 -5.77
C ALA A 85 27.78 22.84 -6.65
N PRO A 86 26.87 21.97 -6.17
CA PRO A 86 25.68 21.61 -6.94
C PRO A 86 24.61 22.71 -6.94
N GLU A 87 23.87 22.80 -8.03
CA GLU A 87 22.67 23.65 -8.13
C GLU A 87 21.39 22.80 -8.10
N PRO A 88 20.25 23.35 -7.65
CA PRO A 88 18.99 22.61 -7.58
C PRO A 88 18.66 21.92 -8.92
N GLY A 89 18.34 20.63 -8.88
CA GLY A 89 18.03 19.82 -10.07
C GLY A 89 19.22 19.06 -10.66
N TRP A 90 20.45 19.27 -10.17
CA TRP A 90 21.58 18.42 -10.56
C TRP A 90 21.35 16.96 -10.19
N ILE A 91 21.73 16.06 -11.08
CA ILE A 91 21.50 14.62 -10.96
C ILE A 91 22.85 13.90 -10.86
N ALA A 92 22.98 12.94 -9.96
CA ALA A 92 24.13 12.05 -9.85
C ALA A 92 23.69 10.59 -9.74
N TYR A 93 24.36 9.70 -10.47
CA TYR A 93 24.25 8.25 -10.27
C TYR A 93 25.22 7.83 -9.15
N LEU A 94 24.73 7.09 -8.16
CA LEU A 94 25.51 6.49 -7.08
C LEU A 94 25.88 5.07 -7.50
N VAL A 95 27.17 4.82 -7.71
CA VAL A 95 27.67 3.54 -8.24
C VAL A 95 27.51 2.40 -7.22
N ASP A 96 27.75 2.67 -5.95
CA ASP A 96 27.61 1.73 -4.84
C ASP A 96 26.14 1.41 -4.49
N GLU A 97 25.25 2.40 -4.56
CA GLU A 97 23.81 2.23 -4.27
C GLU A 97 22.99 1.79 -5.49
N SER A 98 23.56 1.83 -6.71
CA SER A 98 22.84 1.63 -7.97
C SER A 98 21.60 2.52 -8.11
N GLY A 99 21.72 3.79 -7.71
CA GLY A 99 20.60 4.73 -7.57
C GLY A 99 20.88 6.12 -8.15
N ILE A 100 19.82 6.93 -8.29
CA ILE A 100 19.92 8.31 -8.77
C ILE A 100 19.50 9.27 -7.65
N VAL A 101 20.38 10.21 -7.34
CA VAL A 101 20.10 11.33 -6.44
C VAL A 101 20.04 12.66 -7.20
N VAL A 102 19.22 13.57 -6.68
CA VAL A 102 19.03 14.93 -7.15
C VAL A 102 19.31 15.92 -6.04
N TRP A 103 20.07 16.96 -6.34
CA TRP A 103 20.29 18.05 -5.42
C TRP A 103 19.02 18.92 -5.31
N THR A 104 18.51 19.07 -4.09
CA THR A 104 17.28 19.85 -3.80
C THR A 104 17.54 21.33 -3.54
N GLY A 105 18.81 21.75 -3.51
CA GLY A 105 19.22 23.07 -2.99
C GLY A 105 19.75 23.02 -1.56
N THR A 106 19.45 21.96 -0.80
CA THR A 106 19.91 21.78 0.59
C THR A 106 20.60 20.44 0.82
N ALA A 107 20.18 19.40 0.11
CA ALA A 107 20.74 18.05 0.21
C ALA A 107 20.56 17.26 -1.09
N TRP A 108 21.42 16.26 -1.31
CA TRP A 108 21.23 15.21 -2.32
C TRP A 108 20.15 14.23 -1.85
N GLN A 109 19.08 14.12 -2.62
CA GLN A 109 17.90 13.31 -2.29
C GLN A 109 17.58 12.35 -3.44
N PRO A 110 17.14 11.11 -3.20
CA PRO A 110 16.82 10.19 -4.29
C PRO A 110 15.61 10.62 -5.13
N THR A 111 15.63 10.36 -6.44
CA THR A 111 14.65 10.96 -7.40
C THR A 111 13.23 10.36 -7.39
N VAL A 112 12.99 9.22 -6.73
CA VAL A 112 11.63 8.71 -6.46
C VAL A 112 11.63 7.91 -5.14
N GLY A 113 11.09 8.47 -4.05
CA GLY A 113 10.62 7.69 -2.89
C GLY A 113 11.59 6.76 -2.17
N LEU A 114 12.87 7.10 -1.99
CA LEU A 114 13.86 6.22 -1.32
C LEU A 114 14.20 6.59 0.13
N ASP A 115 13.17 6.89 0.93
CA ASP A 115 13.03 6.25 2.24
C ASP A 115 12.01 5.08 2.19
N GLY A 116 11.63 4.64 0.99
CA GLY A 116 10.62 3.62 0.75
C GLY A 116 9.18 4.15 0.75
N LYS A 117 8.97 5.47 0.82
CA LYS A 117 7.62 6.07 0.86
C LYS A 117 7.27 6.73 -0.47
N VAL A 118 6.16 6.27 -1.04
CA VAL A 118 5.49 6.92 -2.17
C VAL A 118 4.29 7.67 -1.60
N PRO A 119 4.34 9.01 -1.45
CA PRO A 119 3.29 9.76 -0.75
C PRO A 119 1.92 9.67 -1.45
N ARG A 120 1.92 9.52 -2.77
CA ARG A 120 0.73 9.27 -3.60
C ARG A 120 1.10 8.40 -4.80
N LEU A 121 0.24 7.45 -5.15
CA LEU A 121 0.37 6.58 -6.33
C LEU A 121 -0.97 6.45 -7.03
N GLY A 122 -1.02 6.89 -8.29
CA GLY A 122 -2.16 6.72 -9.18
C GLY A 122 -1.86 5.68 -10.26
N ILE A 123 -2.76 4.74 -10.49
CA ILE A 123 -2.73 3.80 -11.62
C ILE A 123 -3.96 4.08 -12.48
N ASN A 124 -3.75 4.73 -13.64
CA ASN A 124 -4.81 5.27 -14.52
C ASN A 124 -5.83 6.22 -13.85
N ALA A 125 -5.57 6.63 -12.60
CA ALA A 125 -6.38 7.54 -11.82
C ALA A 125 -5.51 8.61 -11.16
N ALA A 126 -6.09 9.78 -10.87
CA ALA A 126 -5.42 10.79 -10.06
C ALA A 126 -5.50 10.42 -8.58
N ALA A 127 -4.36 10.33 -7.91
CA ALA A 127 -4.27 10.18 -6.46
C ALA A 127 -4.28 11.55 -5.78
N ASP A 128 -4.93 11.65 -4.61
CA ASP A 128 -5.09 12.88 -3.84
C ASP A 128 -4.69 12.69 -2.37
N ASP A 129 -4.91 13.69 -1.51
CA ASP A 129 -4.53 13.62 -0.08
C ASP A 129 -5.38 12.63 0.73
N THR A 130 -6.59 12.33 0.25
CA THR A 130 -7.52 11.35 0.82
C THR A 130 -7.26 9.97 0.21
N ASN A 131 -7.31 9.87 -1.12
CA ASN A 131 -7.08 8.65 -1.90
C ASN A 131 -5.61 8.60 -2.37
N ARG A 132 -4.70 8.37 -1.41
CA ARG A 132 -3.25 8.34 -1.71
C ARG A 132 -2.85 7.17 -2.60
N LEU A 133 -3.61 6.09 -2.61
CA LEU A 133 -3.56 5.05 -3.63
C LEU A 133 -4.87 5.11 -4.42
N ALA A 134 -4.81 5.48 -5.70
CA ALA A 134 -5.96 5.53 -6.59
C ALA A 134 -5.72 4.59 -7.77
N VAL A 135 -6.68 3.70 -8.06
CA VAL A 135 -6.57 2.71 -9.14
C VAL A 135 -7.87 2.73 -9.95
N ASP A 136 -7.75 3.05 -11.24
CA ASP A 136 -8.82 2.88 -12.23
C ASP A 136 -8.46 1.72 -13.16
N SER A 137 -9.07 0.56 -12.90
CA SER A 137 -8.78 -0.68 -13.62
C SER A 137 -9.98 -1.64 -13.59
N GLU A 138 -9.97 -2.62 -14.49
CA GLU A 138 -10.96 -3.70 -14.49
C GLU A 138 -10.82 -4.63 -13.27
N ALA A 139 -9.60 -4.79 -12.73
CA ALA A 139 -9.32 -5.62 -11.57
C ALA A 139 -8.08 -5.17 -10.79
N VAL A 140 -8.04 -5.53 -9.51
CA VAL A 140 -6.87 -5.40 -8.62
C VAL A 140 -6.58 -6.78 -8.00
N LEU A 141 -5.41 -7.35 -8.27
CA LEU A 141 -5.01 -8.67 -7.78
C LEU A 141 -3.96 -8.54 -6.68
N PHE A 142 -4.30 -9.02 -5.47
CA PHE A 142 -3.33 -9.27 -4.40
C PHE A 142 -3.09 -10.78 -4.31
N THR A 143 -1.91 -11.23 -4.71
CA THR A 143 -1.56 -12.66 -4.75
C THR A 143 -0.35 -12.95 -3.87
N ASN A 144 -0.31 -14.15 -3.29
CA ASN A 144 0.86 -14.63 -2.55
C ASN A 144 1.50 -15.80 -3.28
N ALA A 145 2.79 -16.00 -3.05
CA ALA A 145 3.56 -17.10 -3.63
C ALA A 145 3.70 -18.31 -2.68
N SER A 146 3.13 -18.26 -1.47
CA SER A 146 3.34 -19.28 -0.44
C SER A 146 2.18 -19.39 0.56
N ALA A 147 2.30 -18.76 1.73
CA ALA A 147 1.51 -19.09 2.92
C ALA A 147 0.29 -18.19 3.16
N GLY A 148 0.19 -17.03 2.50
CA GLY A 148 -0.97 -16.15 2.68
C GLY A 148 -0.79 -14.73 2.16
N VAL A 149 -1.92 -14.04 1.98
CA VAL A 149 -2.01 -12.60 1.69
C VAL A 149 -2.93 -11.95 2.72
N GLN A 150 -2.56 -10.78 3.24
CA GLN A 150 -3.37 -10.02 4.19
C GLN A 150 -3.44 -8.56 3.75
N VAL A 151 -4.65 -8.01 3.72
CA VAL A 151 -4.87 -6.56 3.65
C VAL A 151 -5.21 -6.08 5.05
N LYS A 152 -4.36 -5.24 5.62
CA LYS A 152 -4.56 -4.68 6.97
C LYS A 152 -5.20 -3.30 6.84
N LEU A 153 -6.42 -3.17 7.33
CA LEU A 153 -7.12 -1.89 7.47
C LEU A 153 -7.06 -1.50 8.95
N ASN A 154 -6.35 -0.41 9.27
CA ASN A 154 -6.16 0.04 10.65
C ASN A 154 -6.86 1.38 10.86
N LYS A 155 -7.75 1.44 11.85
CA LYS A 155 -8.37 2.69 12.30
C LYS A 155 -7.58 3.28 13.49
N HIS A 156 -7.66 4.59 13.67
CA HIS A 156 -6.87 5.30 14.68
C HIS A 156 -7.42 5.12 16.11
N SER A 157 -8.74 5.03 16.25
CA SER A 157 -9.45 4.82 17.51
C SER A 157 -10.67 3.91 17.33
N SER A 158 -11.27 3.44 18.43
CA SER A 158 -12.42 2.53 18.37
C SER A 158 -13.65 3.17 17.71
N GLY A 159 -13.84 4.48 17.83
CA GLY A 159 -14.95 5.19 17.19
C GLY A 159 -14.77 5.45 15.68
N ASP A 160 -13.58 5.19 15.13
CA ASP A 160 -13.29 5.41 13.72
C ASP A 160 -13.76 4.23 12.84
N THR A 161 -13.59 4.36 11.52
CA THR A 161 -13.96 3.36 10.53
C THR A 161 -12.74 2.73 9.86
N ALA A 162 -12.74 1.40 9.76
CA ALA A 162 -11.88 0.62 8.87
C ALA A 162 -12.76 -0.38 8.13
N SER A 163 -12.97 -0.16 6.83
CA SER A 163 -13.98 -0.89 6.06
C SER A 163 -13.63 -1.02 4.58
N LEU A 164 -14.36 -1.90 3.91
CA LEU A 164 -14.50 -1.98 2.47
C LEU A 164 -15.83 -1.34 2.09
N LEU A 165 -15.79 -0.21 1.39
CA LEU A 165 -16.97 0.50 0.89
C LEU A 165 -17.23 0.14 -0.57
N TYR A 166 -18.41 -0.42 -0.84
CA TYR A 166 -18.87 -0.76 -2.18
C TYR A 166 -19.73 0.38 -2.72
N GLN A 167 -19.42 0.87 -3.93
CA GLN A 167 -20.04 2.07 -4.49
C GLN A 167 -20.59 1.85 -5.90
N THR A 168 -21.54 2.70 -6.28
CA THR A 168 -21.97 2.90 -7.68
C THR A 168 -21.94 4.41 -7.95
N SER A 169 -21.21 4.84 -8.98
CA SER A 169 -21.08 6.26 -9.33
C SER A 169 -20.67 7.14 -8.13
N PHE A 170 -19.66 6.72 -7.38
CA PHE A 170 -19.16 7.41 -6.17
C PHE A 170 -20.17 7.53 -5.01
N SER A 171 -21.26 6.77 -5.03
CA SER A 171 -22.26 6.72 -3.96
C SER A 171 -22.23 5.36 -3.27
N GLY A 172 -22.13 5.34 -1.93
CA GLY A 172 -22.05 4.12 -1.12
C GLY A 172 -23.31 3.24 -1.22
N ARG A 173 -23.13 1.93 -1.28
CA ARG A 173 -24.24 0.95 -1.39
C ARG A 173 -24.16 -0.16 -0.35
N ALA A 174 -22.95 -0.60 -0.03
CA ALA A 174 -22.70 -1.54 1.05
C ALA A 174 -21.35 -1.25 1.71
N GLU A 175 -21.21 -1.65 2.96
CA GLU A 175 -19.98 -1.48 3.73
C GLU A 175 -19.76 -2.71 4.62
N LEU A 176 -18.51 -3.21 4.64
CA LEU A 176 -18.07 -4.31 5.49
C LEU A 176 -16.85 -3.88 6.29
N GLY A 177 -16.91 -3.96 7.62
CA GLY A 177 -15.75 -3.65 8.47
C GLY A 177 -16.11 -3.28 9.90
N THR A 178 -15.16 -2.67 10.60
CA THR A 178 -15.37 -2.08 11.94
C THR A 178 -15.73 -0.62 11.75
N ALA A 179 -17.00 -0.26 11.91
CA ALA A 179 -17.56 1.01 11.46
C ALA A 179 -18.29 1.74 12.60
N GLY A 180 -17.53 2.52 13.37
CA GLY A 180 -18.03 3.29 14.52
C GLY A 180 -17.82 2.62 15.88
N ASP A 181 -17.39 1.36 15.89
CA ASP A 181 -16.95 0.60 17.07
C ASP A 181 -16.04 -0.58 16.63
N ASP A 182 -15.71 -1.51 17.54
CA ASP A 182 -14.84 -2.67 17.30
C ASP A 182 -15.58 -3.96 16.85
N ASN A 183 -16.90 -3.91 16.67
CA ASN A 183 -17.69 -5.01 16.15
C ASN A 183 -17.51 -5.12 14.62
N LEU A 184 -17.82 -6.29 14.05
CA LEU A 184 -17.89 -6.46 12.59
C LEU A 184 -19.30 -6.10 12.13
N HIS A 185 -19.40 -5.15 11.20
CA HIS A 185 -20.65 -4.67 10.63
C HIS A 185 -20.78 -5.03 9.15
N ILE A 186 -22.03 -5.26 8.73
CA ILE A 186 -22.44 -5.29 7.34
C ILE A 186 -23.61 -4.31 7.20
N LYS A 187 -23.32 -3.17 6.58
CA LYS A 187 -24.31 -2.10 6.37
C LYS A 187 -24.66 -1.99 4.90
N VAL A 188 -25.91 -1.66 4.60
CA VAL A 188 -26.39 -1.42 3.23
C VAL A 188 -27.12 -0.10 3.13
N SER A 189 -27.08 0.52 1.95
CA SER A 189 -27.72 1.79 1.68
C SER A 189 -28.31 1.83 0.27
N PRO A 190 -29.56 2.28 0.11
CA PRO A 190 -30.16 2.47 -1.21
C PRO A 190 -29.60 3.70 -1.95
N ASP A 191 -29.07 4.70 -1.24
CA ASP A 191 -28.77 6.03 -1.77
C ASP A 191 -27.41 6.62 -1.35
N GLY A 192 -26.65 5.91 -0.51
CA GLY A 192 -25.37 6.34 0.04
C GLY A 192 -25.48 7.30 1.22
N SER A 193 -26.70 7.61 1.68
CA SER A 193 -26.98 8.53 2.78
C SER A 193 -27.74 7.85 3.93
N ALA A 194 -28.79 7.09 3.61
CA ALA A 194 -29.55 6.30 4.58
C ALA A 194 -28.91 4.91 4.71
N TRP A 195 -28.40 4.58 5.89
CA TRP A 195 -27.71 3.30 6.14
C TRP A 195 -28.51 2.42 7.09
N THR A 196 -28.61 1.14 6.73
CA THR A 196 -29.23 0.09 7.54
C THR A 196 -28.18 -0.91 7.99
N GLU A 197 -28.13 -1.23 9.28
CA GLU A 197 -27.36 -2.35 9.81
C GLU A 197 -28.04 -3.67 9.44
N ALA A 198 -27.45 -4.40 8.50
CA ALA A 198 -28.02 -5.68 8.05
C ALA A 198 -27.58 -6.83 8.96
N LEU A 199 -26.32 -6.82 9.40
CA LEU A 199 -25.75 -7.84 10.27
C LEU A 199 -24.62 -7.25 11.11
N VAL A 200 -24.61 -7.58 12.40
CA VAL A 200 -23.47 -7.31 13.29
C VAL A 200 -22.93 -8.62 13.86
N VAL A 201 -21.61 -8.71 14.02
CA VAL A 201 -20.96 -9.69 14.91
C VAL A 201 -20.25 -8.91 16.00
N ASP A 202 -20.76 -9.02 17.22
CA ASP A 202 -20.16 -8.30 18.34
C ASP A 202 -18.81 -8.91 18.77
N THR A 203 -18.05 -8.17 19.56
CA THR A 203 -16.75 -8.61 20.10
C THR A 203 -16.84 -9.83 21.04
N SER A 204 -18.04 -10.24 21.46
CA SER A 204 -18.30 -11.48 22.23
C SER A 204 -18.67 -12.68 21.35
N GLY A 205 -18.68 -12.49 20.02
CA GLY A 205 -19.02 -13.49 19.02
C GLY A 205 -20.51 -13.83 19.01
N LYS A 206 -21.40 -12.85 19.20
CA LYS A 206 -22.84 -12.97 18.95
C LYS A 206 -23.19 -12.31 17.62
N VAL A 207 -24.13 -12.90 16.90
CA VAL A 207 -24.61 -12.39 15.62
C VAL A 207 -25.98 -11.74 15.81
N GLY A 208 -26.10 -10.47 15.43
CA GLY A 208 -27.37 -9.74 15.38
C GLY A 208 -27.82 -9.52 13.94
N ILE A 209 -29.10 -9.74 13.65
CA ILE A 209 -29.75 -9.38 12.38
C ILE A 209 -30.89 -8.42 12.72
N GLY A 210 -30.84 -7.20 12.19
CA GLY A 210 -31.78 -6.13 12.54
C GLY A 210 -31.56 -5.50 13.92
N THR A 211 -30.59 -5.99 14.70
CA THR A 211 -30.19 -5.44 16.00
C THR A 211 -28.68 -5.27 16.07
N ALA A 212 -28.23 -4.14 16.64
CA ALA A 212 -26.81 -3.85 16.88
C ALA A 212 -26.29 -4.42 18.21
N SER A 213 -27.16 -4.99 19.04
CA SER A 213 -26.82 -5.46 20.38
C SER A 213 -27.47 -6.83 20.65
N PRO A 214 -27.00 -7.89 19.98
CA PRO A 214 -27.59 -9.22 20.13
C PRO A 214 -27.50 -9.71 21.59
N ALA A 215 -28.62 -10.14 22.16
CA ALA A 215 -28.66 -10.65 23.53
C ALA A 215 -28.11 -12.08 23.63
N VAL A 216 -28.31 -12.87 22.57
CA VAL A 216 -27.95 -14.29 22.47
C VAL A 216 -27.04 -14.55 21.26
N LYS A 217 -26.57 -15.79 21.06
CA LYS A 217 -25.59 -16.12 20.02
C LYS A 217 -26.06 -15.81 18.60
N LEU A 218 -27.35 -16.00 18.33
CA LEU A 218 -28.02 -15.54 17.11
C LEU A 218 -29.29 -14.83 17.54
N ASP A 219 -29.34 -13.52 17.36
CA ASP A 219 -30.48 -12.68 17.71
C ASP A 219 -31.04 -12.02 16.45
N VAL A 220 -32.31 -12.24 16.17
CA VAL A 220 -32.99 -11.74 14.96
C VAL A 220 -34.13 -10.85 15.41
N ASP A 221 -33.99 -9.54 15.18
CA ASP A 221 -35.05 -8.58 15.43
C ASP A 221 -36.03 -8.58 14.24
N GLY A 222 -36.89 -9.60 14.22
CA GLY A 222 -37.93 -9.74 13.22
C GLY A 222 -38.34 -11.19 12.95
N PRO A 223 -39.35 -11.40 12.07
CA PRO A 223 -39.81 -12.74 11.72
C PRO A 223 -38.75 -13.56 10.98
N ILE A 224 -38.62 -14.84 11.33
CA ILE A 224 -37.78 -15.81 10.63
C ILE A 224 -38.63 -16.62 9.65
N ARG A 225 -38.27 -16.60 8.36
CA ARG A 225 -38.94 -17.41 7.34
C ARG A 225 -38.24 -18.76 7.17
N CYS A 226 -38.82 -19.81 7.73
CA CYS A 226 -38.38 -21.18 7.44
C CYS A 226 -38.76 -21.58 6.01
N LYS A 227 -37.89 -22.35 5.33
CA LYS A 227 -38.20 -22.88 3.99
C LYS A 227 -39.46 -23.77 4.07
N PRO A 228 -40.48 -23.51 3.21
CA PRO A 228 -41.68 -24.33 3.17
C PRO A 228 -41.42 -25.65 2.45
N TYR A 229 -41.99 -26.72 3.00
CA TYR A 229 -42.01 -28.05 2.41
C TYR A 229 -43.45 -28.58 2.38
N THR A 230 -43.79 -29.34 1.36
CA THR A 230 -44.94 -30.23 1.45
C THR A 230 -44.56 -31.48 2.23
N VAL A 231 -45.52 -32.19 2.83
CA VAL A 231 -45.28 -33.48 3.50
C VAL A 231 -44.50 -34.44 2.60
N ALA A 232 -44.92 -34.62 1.35
CA ALA A 232 -44.23 -35.51 0.40
C ALA A 232 -42.84 -35.00 -0.03
N GLY A 233 -42.55 -33.72 0.20
CA GLY A 233 -41.31 -33.06 -0.18
C GLY A 233 -40.34 -32.82 0.97
N VAL A 234 -40.67 -33.21 2.22
CA VAL A 234 -39.72 -33.05 3.32
C VAL A 234 -38.46 -33.89 3.07
N PRO A 235 -37.26 -33.36 3.32
CA PRO A 235 -36.02 -34.11 3.11
C PRO A 235 -35.89 -35.26 4.13
N ALA A 236 -34.90 -36.13 3.99
CA ALA A 236 -34.64 -37.16 5.00
C ALA A 236 -34.31 -36.51 6.36
N ALA A 237 -35.08 -36.84 7.40
CA ALA A 237 -34.88 -36.27 8.74
C ALA A 237 -33.50 -36.62 9.35
N SER A 238 -32.93 -37.75 8.94
CA SER A 238 -31.58 -38.20 9.36
C SER A 238 -30.44 -37.28 8.92
N ALA A 239 -30.68 -36.36 7.99
CA ALA A 239 -29.67 -35.41 7.52
C ALA A 239 -29.35 -34.29 8.54
N GLY A 240 -30.14 -34.13 9.61
CA GLY A 240 -29.85 -33.13 10.64
C GLY A 240 -30.86 -33.09 11.78
N ALA A 241 -30.63 -33.89 12.83
CA ALA A 241 -31.38 -33.78 14.08
C ALA A 241 -31.30 -32.35 14.65
N GLY A 242 -32.43 -31.82 15.13
CA GLY A 242 -32.55 -30.45 15.65
C GLY A 242 -32.79 -29.37 14.60
N GLN A 243 -32.80 -29.70 13.30
CA GLN A 243 -33.22 -28.75 12.27
C GLN A 243 -34.70 -28.41 12.40
N MET A 244 -35.09 -27.20 11.96
CA MET A 244 -36.47 -26.75 11.89
C MET A 244 -36.88 -26.46 10.46
N ILE A 245 -38.11 -26.84 10.10
CA ILE A 245 -38.73 -26.56 8.80
C ILE A 245 -40.17 -26.06 8.99
N PHE A 246 -40.73 -25.49 7.93
CA PHE A 246 -42.16 -25.20 7.85
C PHE A 246 -42.83 -26.18 6.89
N VAL A 247 -43.82 -26.93 7.35
CA VAL A 247 -44.60 -27.86 6.53
C VAL A 247 -45.90 -27.16 6.14
N SER A 248 -46.07 -26.87 4.84
CA SER A 248 -47.14 -26.01 4.35
C SER A 248 -48.49 -26.71 4.19
N ASN A 249 -48.52 -28.05 4.12
CA ASN A 249 -49.73 -28.84 3.86
C ASN A 249 -49.88 -30.05 4.79
N GLU A 250 -49.35 -29.96 6.01
CA GLU A 250 -49.51 -31.00 7.04
C GLU A 250 -50.99 -31.29 7.35
N ALA A 251 -51.29 -32.54 7.70
CA ALA A 251 -52.58 -32.90 8.24
C ALA A 251 -52.94 -32.08 9.50
N GLY A 252 -53.97 -31.23 9.39
CA GLY A 252 -54.38 -30.30 10.45
C GLY A 252 -53.95 -28.85 10.26
N GLY A 253 -53.27 -28.54 9.15
CA GLY A 253 -52.86 -27.18 8.78
C GLY A 253 -51.35 -26.98 8.84
N ALA A 254 -50.86 -25.91 8.22
CA ALA A 254 -49.43 -25.65 8.12
C ALA A 254 -48.78 -25.49 9.52
N THR A 255 -47.62 -26.11 9.71
CA THR A 255 -46.95 -26.16 11.02
C THR A 255 -45.45 -26.05 10.90
N LEU A 256 -44.80 -25.57 11.96
CA LEU A 256 -43.38 -25.83 12.15
C LEU A 256 -43.15 -27.29 12.56
N ALA A 257 -42.06 -27.87 12.06
CA ALA A 257 -41.61 -29.20 12.42
C ALA A 257 -40.10 -29.18 12.72
N PHE A 258 -39.65 -30.08 13.61
CA PHE A 258 -38.25 -30.30 13.91
C PHE A 258 -37.86 -31.75 13.62
N SER A 259 -36.60 -31.99 13.25
CA SER A 259 -36.09 -33.35 13.08
C SER A 259 -35.62 -33.94 14.40
N ASP A 260 -36.01 -35.19 14.70
CA ASP A 260 -35.43 -35.98 15.81
C ASP A 260 -34.28 -36.90 15.36
N GLY A 261 -33.83 -36.77 14.10
CA GLY A 261 -32.82 -37.64 13.48
C GLY A 261 -33.39 -38.89 12.80
N THR A 262 -34.68 -39.19 12.96
CA THR A 262 -35.38 -40.30 12.29
C THR A 262 -36.60 -39.82 11.52
N ASN A 263 -37.39 -38.92 12.10
CA ASN A 263 -38.62 -38.37 11.54
C ASN A 263 -38.65 -36.84 11.68
N TRP A 264 -39.42 -36.21 10.79
CA TRP A 264 -39.89 -34.85 11.02
C TRP A 264 -41.06 -34.89 11.98
N ARG A 265 -40.97 -34.14 13.06
CA ARG A 265 -41.99 -34.06 14.09
C ARG A 265 -42.57 -32.68 14.16
N ARG A 266 -43.89 -32.57 14.22
CA ARG A 266 -44.58 -31.29 14.43
C ARG A 266 -44.17 -30.70 15.78
N VAL A 267 -43.91 -29.40 15.81
CA VAL A 267 -43.51 -28.70 17.04
C VAL A 267 -44.65 -28.71 18.08
N ALA A 268 -45.90 -28.63 17.63
CA ALA A 268 -47.06 -28.52 18.50
C ALA A 268 -47.28 -29.76 19.39
N ASP A 269 -47.07 -30.97 18.85
CA ASP A 269 -47.47 -32.22 19.53
C ASP A 269 -46.48 -33.38 19.40
N ARG A 270 -45.36 -33.20 18.68
CA ARG A 270 -44.33 -34.22 18.40
C ARG A 270 -44.80 -35.41 17.56
N ALA A 271 -45.99 -35.38 16.96
CA ALA A 271 -46.39 -36.40 15.99
C ALA A 271 -45.53 -36.30 14.72
N VAL A 272 -45.38 -37.42 14.01
CA VAL A 272 -44.66 -37.45 12.74
C VAL A 272 -45.48 -36.69 11.69
N VAL A 273 -44.79 -35.87 10.89
CA VAL A 273 -45.34 -35.14 9.73
C VAL A 273 -45.96 -36.15 8.75
N SER A 274 -47.22 -35.94 8.36
CA SER A 274 -48.03 -36.87 7.55
C SER A 274 -49.08 -36.21 6.67
#